data_AF-A0A9C9G686-F1
#
_entry.id   AF-A0A9C9G686-F1
#
_cell.length_a   1.000
_cell.length_b   1.000
_cell.length_c   1.000
_cell.angle_alpha   90.00
_cell.angle_beta   90.00
_cell.angle_gamma   90.00
#
_symmetry.space_group_name_H-M   'P 1'
#
loop_
_entity.id
_entity.type
_entity.pdbx_description
1 polymer ?
#
loop_
_entity_poly.entity_id
_entity_poly.type
_entity_poly.pdbx_seq_one_letter_code
_entity_poly.pdbx_strand_id
1 'polypeptide(L)'
;QISNIRDIHNGMREAARYYVQLVKLGVPLRVVDVGGGLGVDYEGSRSRNFCSMNYSVDEYAQQIVQTLAEACDAEDVTHPDILSESGRALTAHHALLITNLTDVEQAPGTEAPSEPGANVEVVIQDLWQVYSQMEQRSVLESWHDAAWRFGEACSLFDHGVLDLTSRALAEQLYYAIARRLQPMLNPVRRTQRQLLDELNETLADKYFFNFSLFKSLPDVWAIQQVFPIMPLHRLDERPDRRVVVQDLTCDSDGRIDQYVDHDGLESTLALHTQVNDAPYLIGLFLVGAYQEILGDMHNLFGDTDSVNVLFERDGYRLEDAELGDTVDQVLRYVHLDAQDLLSRLQEKTDLQDLDEGLRSSYLDELEEGLRGYTYLEE
;
A
#
# COMPACT_ATOMS: atom_id res chain seq x y z
N GLN A 1 -8.36 16.74 -5.21
CA GLN A 1 -8.63 15.56 -6.05
C GLN A 1 -10.08 15.62 -6.56
N ILE A 2 -10.38 16.47 -7.55
CA ILE A 2 -11.69 16.45 -8.21
C ILE A 2 -11.56 15.52 -9.42
N SER A 3 -12.24 14.38 -9.43
CA SER A 3 -12.06 13.36 -10.47
C SER A 3 -12.84 13.63 -11.76
N ASN A 4 -13.83 14.54 -11.72
CA ASN A 4 -14.73 14.80 -12.82
C ASN A 4 -14.74 16.27 -13.26
N ILE A 5 -14.35 16.51 -14.50
CA ILE A 5 -14.25 17.86 -15.10
C ILE A 5 -15.58 18.63 -15.09
N ARG A 6 -16.72 17.94 -15.09
CA ARG A 6 -18.04 18.59 -15.04
C ARG A 6 -18.26 19.32 -13.72
N ASP A 7 -17.70 18.82 -12.63
CA ASP A 7 -17.87 19.43 -11.31
C ASP A 7 -17.07 20.74 -11.23
N ILE A 8 -15.87 20.77 -11.83
CA ILE A 8 -15.08 21.99 -12.03
C ILE A 8 -15.85 23.00 -12.88
N HIS A 9 -16.40 22.58 -14.02
CA HIS A 9 -17.20 23.45 -14.88
C HIS A 9 -18.42 24.04 -14.16
N ASN A 10 -19.15 23.22 -13.39
CA ASN A 10 -20.32 23.69 -12.63
C ASN A 10 -19.93 24.72 -11.56
N GLY A 11 -18.89 24.45 -10.78
CA GLY A 11 -18.38 25.39 -9.78
C GLY A 11 -17.89 26.69 -10.41
N MET A 12 -17.16 26.60 -11.54
CA MET A 12 -16.68 27.76 -12.28
C MET A 12 -17.79 28.61 -12.87
N ARG A 13 -18.89 28.00 -13.34
CA ARG A 13 -20.05 28.76 -13.83
C ARG A 13 -20.67 29.62 -12.75
N GLU A 14 -20.80 29.08 -11.54
CA GLU A 14 -21.30 29.83 -10.39
C GLU A 14 -20.34 30.94 -10.00
N ALA A 15 -19.04 30.62 -9.84
CA ALA A 15 -18.00 31.60 -9.50
C ALA A 15 -17.92 32.75 -10.52
N ALA A 16 -18.01 32.44 -11.81
CA ALA A 16 -18.02 33.45 -12.87
C ALA A 16 -19.22 34.41 -12.76
N ARG A 17 -20.40 33.90 -12.38
CA ARG A 17 -21.58 34.76 -12.12
C ARG A 17 -21.35 35.65 -10.91
N TYR A 18 -20.78 35.14 -9.82
CA TYR A 18 -20.43 35.96 -8.66
C TYR A 18 -19.45 37.08 -9.04
N TYR A 19 -18.39 36.77 -9.77
CA TYR A 19 -17.43 37.77 -10.27
C TYR A 19 -18.12 38.88 -11.05
N VAL A 20 -18.91 38.52 -12.08
CA VAL A 20 -19.64 39.50 -12.90
C VAL A 20 -20.58 40.37 -12.07
N GLN A 21 -21.37 39.78 -11.18
CA GLN A 21 -22.32 40.54 -10.34
C GLN A 21 -21.60 41.50 -9.39
N LEU A 22 -20.50 41.06 -8.77
CA LEU A 22 -19.72 41.91 -7.86
C LEU A 22 -19.05 43.07 -8.60
N VAL A 23 -18.51 42.85 -9.79
CA VAL A 23 -17.96 43.93 -10.62
C VAL A 23 -19.05 44.92 -11.04
N LYS A 24 -20.25 44.44 -11.41
CA LYS A 24 -21.41 45.30 -11.72
C LYS A 24 -21.90 46.12 -10.53
N LEU A 25 -21.70 45.62 -9.30
CA LEU A 25 -21.96 46.38 -8.06
C LEU A 25 -20.87 47.42 -7.74
N GLY A 26 -19.84 47.53 -8.58
CA GLY A 26 -18.74 48.49 -8.42
C GLY A 26 -17.60 47.98 -7.55
N VAL A 27 -17.57 46.68 -7.21
CA VAL A 27 -16.42 46.08 -6.51
C VAL A 27 -15.28 45.91 -7.52
N PRO A 28 -14.08 46.49 -7.29
CA PRO A 28 -12.97 46.47 -8.25
C PRO A 28 -12.19 45.15 -8.16
N LEU A 29 -12.87 44.02 -8.37
CA LEU A 29 -12.24 42.71 -8.44
C LEU A 29 -11.34 42.62 -9.67
N ARG A 30 -10.15 42.05 -9.50
CA ARG A 30 -9.15 41.88 -10.57
C ARG A 30 -8.66 40.45 -10.74
N VAL A 31 -8.84 39.63 -9.71
CA VAL A 31 -8.33 38.25 -9.66
C VAL A 31 -9.49 37.35 -9.30
N VAL A 32 -9.59 36.22 -10.00
CA VAL A 32 -10.41 35.09 -9.62
C VAL A 32 -9.48 33.94 -9.24
N ASP A 33 -9.55 33.55 -7.97
CA ASP A 33 -8.89 32.36 -7.47
C ASP A 33 -9.83 31.17 -7.62
N VAL A 34 -9.40 30.15 -8.37
CA VAL A 34 -10.17 28.92 -8.60
C VAL A 34 -9.91 27.86 -7.54
N GLY A 35 -9.02 28.15 -6.58
CA GLY A 35 -8.56 27.22 -5.56
C GLY A 35 -7.77 26.06 -6.15
N GLY A 36 -7.69 24.97 -5.39
CA GLY A 36 -7.10 23.72 -5.83
C GLY A 36 -8.08 22.84 -6.62
N GLY A 37 -7.92 21.53 -6.50
CA GLY A 37 -8.87 20.56 -7.05
C GLY A 37 -8.42 19.88 -8.33
N LEU A 38 -7.45 20.44 -9.08
CA LEU A 38 -6.76 19.74 -10.17
C LEU A 38 -6.29 18.35 -9.68
N GLY A 39 -6.80 17.32 -10.32
CA GLY A 39 -6.55 15.93 -9.96
C GLY A 39 -5.15 15.45 -10.37
N VAL A 40 -4.77 14.31 -9.82
CA VAL A 40 -3.64 13.49 -10.27
C VAL A 40 -4.19 12.10 -10.56
N ASP A 41 -3.75 11.49 -11.67
CA ASP A 41 -4.18 10.14 -12.05
C ASP A 41 -3.25 9.11 -11.40
N TYR A 42 -3.60 8.66 -10.18
CA TYR A 42 -2.81 7.67 -9.45
C TYR A 42 -2.99 6.26 -10.00
N GLU A 43 -4.13 5.97 -10.62
CA GLU A 43 -4.45 4.66 -11.21
C GLU A 43 -3.92 4.50 -12.64
N GLY A 44 -3.63 5.61 -13.34
CA GLY A 44 -3.34 5.60 -14.77
C GLY A 44 -4.56 5.28 -15.66
N SER A 45 -5.76 5.20 -15.08
CA SER A 45 -6.98 4.76 -15.75
C SER A 45 -7.70 5.89 -16.50
N ARG A 46 -7.32 7.15 -16.28
CA ARG A 46 -7.98 8.36 -16.80
C ARG A 46 -9.51 8.31 -16.66
N SER A 47 -9.96 7.89 -15.49
CA SER A 47 -11.36 7.61 -15.22
C SER A 47 -11.95 8.59 -14.19
N ARG A 48 -13.23 8.41 -13.85
CA ARG A 48 -13.87 9.21 -12.78
C ARG A 48 -13.71 8.57 -11.40
N ASN A 49 -12.86 7.55 -11.29
CA ASN A 49 -12.60 6.87 -10.03
C ASN A 49 -11.99 7.84 -9.01
N PHE A 50 -12.07 7.48 -7.74
CA PHE A 50 -11.66 8.33 -6.63
C PHE A 50 -10.17 8.71 -6.69
N CYS A 51 -9.31 7.74 -7.04
CA CYS A 51 -7.86 7.93 -7.17
C CYS A 51 -7.42 8.31 -8.60
N SER A 52 -8.36 8.69 -9.47
CA SER A 52 -8.08 9.08 -10.87
C SER A 52 -8.74 10.42 -11.23
N MET A 53 -8.59 10.84 -12.49
CA MET A 53 -9.29 11.98 -13.07
C MET A 53 -9.60 11.76 -14.55
N ASN A 54 -10.76 12.24 -15.00
CA ASN A 54 -11.25 12.01 -16.36
C ASN A 54 -10.90 13.12 -17.35
N TYR A 55 -9.87 13.91 -17.05
CA TYR A 55 -9.47 15.08 -17.82
C TYR A 55 -7.96 15.31 -17.77
N SER A 56 -7.45 16.07 -18.73
CA SER A 56 -6.06 16.54 -18.77
C SER A 56 -5.89 17.92 -18.11
N VAL A 57 -4.63 18.31 -17.85
CA VAL A 57 -4.29 19.66 -17.39
C VAL A 57 -4.77 20.72 -18.39
N ASP A 58 -4.65 20.44 -19.69
CA ASP A 58 -5.12 21.34 -20.75
C ASP A 58 -6.65 21.51 -20.73
N GLU A 59 -7.39 20.41 -20.56
CA GLU A 59 -8.85 20.45 -20.44
C GLU A 59 -9.30 21.20 -19.18
N TYR A 60 -8.60 21.01 -18.06
CA TYR A 60 -8.82 21.78 -16.82
C TYR A 60 -8.65 23.28 -17.06
N ALA A 61 -7.51 23.68 -17.62
CA ALA A 61 -7.20 25.08 -17.92
C ALA A 61 -8.21 25.67 -18.91
N GLN A 62 -8.54 24.95 -19.98
CA GLN A 62 -9.50 25.40 -20.98
C GLN A 62 -10.88 25.61 -20.37
N GLN A 63 -11.37 24.69 -19.54
CA GLN A 63 -12.69 24.81 -18.90
C GLN A 63 -12.79 26.04 -18.00
N ILE A 64 -11.76 26.31 -17.20
CA ILE A 64 -11.71 27.50 -16.34
C ILE A 64 -11.71 28.78 -17.17
N VAL A 65 -10.77 28.88 -18.12
CA VAL A 65 -10.58 30.09 -18.94
C VAL A 65 -11.83 30.37 -19.77
N GLN A 66 -12.37 29.35 -20.45
CA GLN A 66 -13.54 29.51 -21.30
C GLN A 66 -14.78 29.92 -20.49
N THR A 67 -15.03 29.29 -19.34
CA THR A 67 -16.20 29.59 -18.51
C THR A 67 -16.18 31.04 -18.01
N LEU A 68 -15.01 31.55 -17.60
CA LEU A 68 -14.85 32.94 -17.17
C LEU A 68 -14.98 33.91 -18.34
N ALA A 69 -14.33 33.62 -19.47
CA ALA A 69 -14.37 34.47 -20.66
C ALA A 69 -15.80 34.64 -21.18
N GLU A 70 -16.55 33.53 -21.34
CA GLU A 70 -17.94 33.57 -21.81
C GLU A 70 -18.85 34.40 -20.89
N ALA A 71 -18.69 34.28 -19.56
CA ALA A 71 -19.48 35.04 -18.61
C ALA A 71 -19.14 36.55 -18.63
N CYS A 72 -17.87 36.90 -18.79
CA CYS A 72 -17.42 38.28 -18.87
C CYS A 72 -17.87 38.94 -20.17
N ASP A 73 -17.70 38.25 -21.31
CA ASP A 73 -18.07 38.74 -22.65
C ASP A 73 -19.58 38.96 -22.77
N ALA A 74 -20.39 38.06 -22.21
CA ALA A 74 -21.85 38.16 -22.26
C ALA A 74 -22.40 39.41 -21.55
N GLU A 75 -21.65 39.96 -20.60
CA GLU A 75 -22.10 40.99 -19.68
C GLU A 75 -21.26 42.27 -19.77
N ASP A 76 -20.32 42.31 -20.74
CA ASP A 76 -19.36 43.39 -21.04
C ASP A 76 -18.53 43.81 -19.82
N VAL A 77 -17.97 42.82 -19.12
CA VAL A 77 -17.12 43.01 -17.94
C VAL A 77 -15.67 42.64 -18.27
N THR A 78 -14.70 43.36 -17.71
CA THR A 78 -13.27 43.09 -17.87
C THR A 78 -12.91 41.67 -17.42
N HIS A 79 -12.08 40.98 -18.19
CA HIS A 79 -11.55 39.66 -17.83
C HIS A 79 -10.61 39.77 -16.62
N PRO A 80 -10.75 38.91 -15.59
CA PRO A 80 -9.85 38.90 -14.44
C PRO A 80 -8.55 38.15 -14.74
N ASP A 81 -7.52 38.42 -13.95
CA ASP A 81 -6.40 37.49 -13.79
C ASP A 81 -6.90 36.21 -13.09
N ILE A 82 -6.31 35.07 -13.44
CA ILE A 82 -6.71 33.76 -12.89
C ILE A 82 -5.57 33.22 -12.02
N LEU A 83 -5.91 32.79 -10.80
CA LEU A 83 -5.00 32.09 -9.88
C LEU A 83 -5.53 30.68 -9.61
N SER A 84 -4.64 29.69 -9.50
CA SER A 84 -4.98 28.32 -9.10
C SER A 84 -4.04 27.81 -8.01
N GLU A 85 -4.57 27.12 -7.02
CA GLU A 85 -3.85 26.56 -5.87
C GLU A 85 -3.62 25.04 -6.04
N SER A 86 -3.08 24.64 -7.19
CA SER A 86 -2.98 23.23 -7.61
C SER A 86 -1.82 22.47 -6.94
N GLY A 87 -1.73 22.49 -5.62
CA GLY A 87 -0.60 21.94 -4.84
C GLY A 87 -0.33 20.45 -5.12
N ARG A 88 -1.34 19.59 -4.97
CA ARG A 88 -1.20 18.14 -5.24
C ARG A 88 -0.66 17.85 -6.66
N ALA A 89 -1.15 18.59 -7.65
CA ALA A 89 -0.73 18.40 -9.04
C ALA A 89 0.74 18.79 -9.27
N LEU A 90 1.25 19.77 -8.50
CA LEU A 90 2.65 20.20 -8.55
C LEU A 90 3.58 19.20 -7.84
N THR A 91 3.16 18.65 -6.70
CA THR A 91 4.07 17.90 -5.83
C THR A 91 3.90 16.37 -5.90
N ALA A 92 2.81 15.81 -6.40
CA ALA A 92 2.61 14.35 -6.32
C ALA A 92 3.78 13.53 -6.91
N HIS A 93 4.29 13.90 -8.09
CA HIS A 93 5.25 13.10 -8.85
C HIS A 93 6.72 13.24 -8.42
N HIS A 94 7.05 14.23 -7.59
CA HIS A 94 8.46 14.60 -7.35
C HIS A 94 9.21 13.67 -6.39
N ALA A 95 8.47 12.88 -5.60
CA ALA A 95 9.03 11.98 -4.59
C ALA A 95 8.55 10.54 -4.80
N LEU A 96 9.42 9.59 -4.43
CA LEU A 96 9.14 8.16 -4.36
C LEU A 96 9.80 7.58 -3.11
N LEU A 97 9.16 6.60 -2.47
CA LEU A 97 9.73 5.84 -1.37
C LEU A 97 10.39 4.57 -1.91
N ILE A 98 11.63 4.29 -1.48
CA ILE A 98 12.33 3.04 -1.79
C ILE A 98 12.40 2.23 -0.49
N THR A 99 12.05 0.94 -0.57
CA THR A 99 12.17 0.02 0.57
C THR A 99 12.57 -1.37 0.10
N ASN A 100 13.15 -2.16 1.01
CA ASN A 100 13.61 -3.53 0.78
C ASN A 100 12.66 -4.55 1.41
N LEU A 101 12.58 -5.72 0.77
CA LEU A 101 11.92 -6.91 1.31
C LEU A 101 12.74 -7.43 2.50
N THR A 102 12.08 -7.68 3.64
CA THR A 102 12.70 -8.23 4.85
C THR A 102 12.32 -9.68 5.07
N ASP A 103 11.06 -10.04 4.81
CA ASP A 103 10.57 -11.41 5.02
C ASP A 103 9.43 -11.77 4.06
N VAL A 104 9.20 -13.07 3.89
CA VAL A 104 8.17 -13.63 3.02
C VAL A 104 7.41 -14.75 3.73
N GLU A 105 6.10 -14.59 3.87
CA GLU A 105 5.20 -15.68 4.25
C GLU A 105 4.51 -16.21 2.99
N GLN A 106 4.89 -17.41 2.55
CA GLN A 106 4.24 -18.05 1.41
C GLN A 106 2.87 -18.61 1.80
N ALA A 107 1.87 -18.41 0.95
CA ALA A 107 0.57 -19.02 1.19
C ALA A 107 0.69 -20.57 1.23
N PRO A 108 -0.09 -21.28 2.07
CA PRO A 108 -0.02 -22.73 2.18
C PRO A 108 -0.33 -23.49 0.88
N GLY A 109 -0.17 -24.82 0.91
CA GLY A 109 -0.61 -25.71 -0.17
C GLY A 109 0.25 -25.67 -1.44
N THR A 110 1.49 -25.20 -1.37
CA THR A 110 2.45 -25.23 -2.48
C THR A 110 2.85 -26.66 -2.87
N GLU A 111 2.88 -27.59 -1.91
CA GLU A 111 3.12 -29.00 -2.14
C GLU A 111 1.81 -29.76 -2.42
N ALA A 112 1.89 -30.79 -3.27
CA ALA A 112 0.75 -31.64 -3.54
C ALA A 112 0.37 -32.43 -2.27
N PRO A 113 -0.88 -32.33 -1.78
CA PRO A 113 -1.29 -33.05 -0.58
C PRO A 113 -1.25 -34.56 -0.81
N SER A 114 -0.79 -35.32 0.18
CA SER A 114 -0.83 -36.77 0.17
C SER A 114 -2.25 -37.29 0.41
N GLU A 115 -2.59 -38.44 -0.18
CA GLU A 115 -3.87 -39.10 0.09
C GLU A 115 -4.01 -39.38 1.59
N PRO A 116 -5.08 -38.90 2.23
CA PRO A 116 -5.26 -39.10 3.66
C PRO A 116 -5.64 -40.56 3.93
N GLY A 117 -5.20 -41.09 5.08
CA GLY A 117 -5.51 -42.46 5.46
C GLY A 117 -7.02 -42.69 5.66
N ALA A 118 -7.49 -43.92 5.48
CA ALA A 118 -8.92 -44.25 5.61
C ALA A 118 -9.56 -43.96 6.99
N ASN A 119 -8.75 -43.69 8.01
CA ASN A 119 -9.19 -43.41 9.39
C ASN A 119 -9.29 -41.90 9.72
N VAL A 120 -9.06 -41.00 8.76
CA VAL A 120 -9.28 -39.56 8.98
C VAL A 120 -10.77 -39.24 9.08
N GLU A 121 -11.08 -38.08 9.66
CA GLU A 121 -12.44 -37.61 9.82
C GLU A 121 -13.13 -37.36 8.47
N VAL A 122 -14.45 -37.52 8.45
CA VAL A 122 -15.26 -37.45 7.22
C VAL A 122 -15.06 -36.13 6.48
N VAL A 123 -14.94 -35.00 7.19
CA VAL A 123 -14.72 -33.69 6.58
C VAL A 123 -13.39 -33.61 5.79
N ILE A 124 -12.35 -34.32 6.23
CA ILE A 124 -11.07 -34.42 5.54
C ILE A 124 -11.20 -35.30 4.29
N GLN A 125 -11.92 -36.42 4.40
CA GLN A 125 -12.22 -37.29 3.26
C GLN A 125 -13.04 -36.54 2.18
N ASP A 126 -14.00 -35.72 2.61
CA ASP A 126 -14.82 -34.89 1.73
C ASP A 126 -13.96 -33.84 1.02
N LEU A 127 -13.05 -33.16 1.72
CA LEU A 127 -12.08 -32.24 1.10
C LEU A 127 -11.17 -32.95 0.09
N TRP A 128 -10.67 -34.14 0.43
CA TRP A 128 -9.87 -34.96 -0.50
C TRP A 128 -10.67 -35.39 -1.73
N GLN A 129 -11.95 -35.70 -1.57
CA GLN A 129 -12.83 -36.02 -2.69
C GLN A 129 -13.00 -34.82 -3.63
N VAL A 130 -13.20 -33.62 -3.08
CA VAL A 130 -13.22 -32.39 -3.88
C VAL A 130 -11.90 -32.22 -4.63
N TYR A 131 -10.76 -32.38 -3.94
CA TYR A 131 -9.44 -32.28 -4.55
C TYR A 131 -9.21 -33.27 -5.70
N SER A 132 -9.61 -34.53 -5.53
CA SER A 132 -9.40 -35.58 -6.53
C SER A 132 -10.37 -35.53 -7.71
N GLN A 133 -11.56 -34.95 -7.55
CA GLN A 133 -12.63 -34.97 -8.56
C GLN A 133 -12.91 -33.59 -9.21
N MET A 134 -12.21 -32.53 -8.81
CA MET A 134 -12.49 -31.16 -9.25
C MET A 134 -12.51 -30.96 -10.78
N GLU A 135 -11.68 -31.70 -11.54
CA GLU A 135 -11.58 -31.58 -13.00
C GLU A 135 -12.82 -32.10 -13.73
N GLN A 136 -13.64 -32.91 -13.05
CA GLN A 136 -14.86 -33.50 -13.61
C GLN A 136 -16.12 -32.70 -13.25
N ARG A 137 -15.97 -31.64 -12.44
CA ARG A 137 -17.07 -30.82 -11.89
C ARG A 137 -16.96 -29.38 -12.36
N SER A 138 -17.97 -28.57 -12.04
CA SER A 138 -17.90 -27.13 -12.22
C SER A 138 -16.85 -26.53 -11.27
N VAL A 139 -16.03 -25.59 -11.77
CA VAL A 139 -15.03 -24.86 -10.96
C VAL A 139 -15.69 -24.15 -9.78
N LEU A 140 -16.83 -23.49 -10.01
CA LEU A 140 -17.58 -22.78 -8.97
C LEU A 140 -18.13 -23.73 -7.91
N GLU A 141 -18.63 -24.89 -8.33
CA GLU A 141 -19.17 -25.90 -7.41
C GLU A 141 -18.05 -26.50 -6.56
N SER A 142 -16.91 -26.83 -7.18
CA SER A 142 -15.75 -27.35 -6.48
C SER A 142 -15.20 -26.34 -5.46
N TRP A 143 -15.20 -25.06 -5.80
CA TRP A 143 -14.81 -24.00 -4.87
C TRP A 143 -15.78 -23.88 -3.69
N HIS A 144 -17.08 -23.76 -3.95
CA HIS A 144 -18.08 -23.65 -2.89
C HIS A 144 -18.09 -24.85 -1.96
N ASP A 145 -17.95 -26.06 -2.50
CA ASP A 145 -17.80 -27.27 -1.69
C ASP A 145 -16.52 -27.19 -0.84
N ALA A 146 -15.38 -26.84 -1.42
CA ALA A 146 -14.12 -26.72 -0.68
C ALA A 146 -14.22 -25.68 0.46
N ALA A 147 -14.75 -24.50 0.19
CA ALA A 147 -14.94 -23.43 1.17
C ALA A 147 -15.90 -23.86 2.28
N TRP A 148 -17.01 -24.52 1.93
CA TRP A 148 -17.96 -25.02 2.91
C TRP A 148 -17.35 -26.09 3.83
N ARG A 149 -16.65 -27.08 3.25
CA ARG A 149 -15.98 -28.14 4.02
C ARG A 149 -14.84 -27.63 4.87
N PHE A 150 -14.09 -26.66 4.38
CA PHE A 150 -13.04 -26.02 5.18
C PHE A 150 -13.65 -25.27 6.38
N GLY A 151 -14.75 -24.54 6.17
CA GLY A 151 -15.50 -23.89 7.26
C GLY A 151 -16.08 -24.90 8.27
N GLU A 152 -16.57 -26.05 7.80
CA GLU A 152 -16.98 -27.17 8.67
C GLU A 152 -15.80 -27.70 9.49
N ALA A 153 -14.62 -27.88 8.89
CA ALA A 153 -13.42 -28.30 9.59
C ALA A 153 -12.95 -27.26 10.63
N CYS A 154 -13.00 -25.95 10.32
CA CYS A 154 -12.75 -24.88 11.31
C CYS A 154 -13.68 -25.04 12.51
N SER A 155 -14.98 -25.16 12.26
CA SER A 155 -16.00 -25.27 13.31
C SER A 155 -15.79 -26.52 14.17
N LEU A 156 -15.49 -27.67 13.57
CA LEU A 156 -15.20 -28.89 14.32
C LEU A 156 -13.94 -28.77 15.19
N PHE A 157 -12.91 -28.07 14.71
CA PHE A 157 -11.72 -27.77 15.52
C PHE A 157 -12.06 -26.86 16.71
N ASP A 158 -12.84 -25.79 16.50
CA ASP A 158 -13.25 -24.86 17.55
C ASP A 158 -14.05 -25.54 18.68
N HIS A 159 -14.81 -26.59 18.32
CA HIS A 159 -15.57 -27.39 19.28
C HIS A 159 -14.79 -28.58 19.87
N GLY A 160 -13.50 -28.71 19.55
CA GLY A 160 -12.62 -29.76 20.06
C GLY A 160 -12.88 -31.16 19.48
N VAL A 161 -13.57 -31.24 18.33
CA VAL A 161 -13.87 -32.50 17.63
C VAL A 161 -12.71 -32.90 16.70
N LEU A 162 -12.06 -31.94 16.05
CA LEU A 162 -10.84 -32.16 15.28
C LEU A 162 -9.60 -31.82 16.10
N ASP A 163 -8.52 -32.57 15.89
CA ASP A 163 -7.20 -32.21 16.40
C ASP A 163 -6.46 -31.24 15.47
N LEU A 164 -5.29 -30.77 15.92
CA LEU A 164 -4.46 -29.84 15.17
C LEU A 164 -3.93 -30.45 13.86
N THR A 165 -3.68 -31.76 13.83
CA THR A 165 -3.15 -32.44 12.64
C THR A 165 -4.20 -32.49 11.54
N SER A 166 -5.43 -32.84 11.88
CA SER A 166 -6.57 -32.83 10.95
C SER A 166 -6.92 -31.41 10.52
N ARG A 167 -6.83 -30.42 11.42
CA ARG A 167 -6.98 -28.99 11.07
C ARG A 167 -5.95 -28.54 10.03
N ALA A 168 -4.67 -28.86 10.25
CA ALA A 168 -3.59 -28.52 9.33
C ALA A 168 -3.77 -29.20 7.96
N LEU A 169 -4.21 -30.47 7.95
CA LEU A 169 -4.49 -31.18 6.71
C LEU A 169 -5.69 -30.59 5.95
N ALA A 170 -6.76 -30.19 6.65
CA ALA A 170 -7.89 -29.49 6.04
C ALA A 170 -7.44 -28.19 5.36
N GLU A 171 -6.57 -27.43 6.02
CA GLU A 171 -5.98 -26.20 5.49
C GLU A 171 -5.13 -26.47 4.26
N GLN A 172 -4.19 -27.42 4.33
CA GLN A 172 -3.37 -27.80 3.18
C GLN A 172 -4.23 -28.22 1.96
N LEU A 173 -5.29 -29.01 2.18
CA LEU A 173 -6.21 -29.40 1.11
C LEU A 173 -6.97 -28.21 0.55
N TYR A 174 -7.50 -27.32 1.39
CA TYR A 174 -8.22 -26.12 0.96
C TYR A 174 -7.35 -25.24 0.05
N TYR A 175 -6.13 -24.92 0.48
CA TYR A 175 -5.20 -24.13 -0.33
C TYR A 175 -4.73 -24.86 -1.59
N ALA A 176 -4.51 -26.18 -1.54
CA ALA A 176 -4.17 -26.96 -2.73
C ALA A 176 -5.31 -27.00 -3.75
N ILE A 177 -6.57 -27.04 -3.30
CA ILE A 177 -7.75 -26.92 -4.16
C ILE A 177 -7.78 -25.52 -4.81
N ALA A 178 -7.65 -24.45 -4.02
CA ALA A 178 -7.61 -23.08 -4.52
C ALA A 178 -6.56 -22.92 -5.64
N ARG A 179 -5.32 -23.37 -5.40
CA ARG A 179 -4.21 -23.29 -6.38
C ARG A 179 -4.50 -24.04 -7.67
N ARG A 180 -5.16 -25.20 -7.59
CA ARG A 180 -5.48 -26.02 -8.77
C ARG A 180 -6.68 -25.47 -9.56
N LEU A 181 -7.64 -24.81 -8.88
CA LEU A 181 -8.81 -24.18 -9.51
C LEU A 181 -8.46 -22.83 -10.18
N GLN A 182 -7.56 -22.04 -9.60
CA GLN A 182 -7.17 -20.71 -10.09
C GLN A 182 -6.86 -20.68 -11.61
N PRO A 183 -6.00 -21.54 -12.19
CA PRO A 183 -5.71 -21.52 -13.62
C PRO A 183 -6.87 -21.98 -14.51
N MET A 184 -7.92 -22.58 -13.94
CA MET A 184 -9.10 -23.05 -14.68
C MET A 184 -10.16 -21.94 -14.86
N LEU A 185 -10.01 -20.80 -14.18
CA LEU A 185 -10.94 -19.67 -14.23
C LEU A 185 -10.77 -18.85 -15.52
N ASN A 186 -11.90 -18.38 -16.05
CA ASN A 186 -11.92 -17.50 -17.21
C ASN A 186 -12.20 -16.04 -16.78
N PRO A 187 -11.22 -15.13 -16.89
CA PRO A 187 -11.34 -13.74 -16.43
C PRO A 187 -12.34 -12.89 -17.24
N VAL A 188 -12.80 -13.37 -18.40
CA VAL A 188 -13.83 -12.70 -19.21
C VAL A 188 -15.22 -12.86 -18.60
N ARG A 189 -15.47 -13.95 -17.87
CA ARG A 189 -16.77 -14.21 -17.23
C ARG A 189 -16.83 -13.53 -15.88
N ARG A 190 -17.76 -12.57 -15.69
CA ARG A 190 -17.88 -11.78 -14.45
C ARG A 190 -17.84 -12.60 -13.16
N THR A 191 -18.58 -13.70 -13.08
CA THR A 191 -18.61 -14.56 -11.87
C THR A 191 -17.28 -15.26 -11.61
N GLN A 192 -16.57 -15.68 -12.67
CA GLN A 192 -15.26 -16.31 -12.52
C GLN A 192 -14.15 -15.28 -12.29
N ARG A 193 -14.32 -14.03 -12.73
CA ARG A 193 -13.44 -12.92 -12.36
C ARG A 193 -13.49 -12.65 -10.86
N GLN A 194 -14.69 -12.49 -10.30
CA GLN A 194 -14.84 -12.28 -8.85
C GLN A 194 -14.20 -13.40 -8.03
N LEU A 195 -14.38 -14.66 -8.45
CA LEU A 195 -13.72 -15.79 -7.82
C LEU A 195 -12.20 -15.76 -8.04
N LEU A 196 -11.72 -15.34 -9.21
CA LEU A 196 -10.29 -15.21 -9.46
C LEU A 196 -9.65 -14.18 -8.51
N ASP A 197 -10.33 -13.05 -8.28
CA ASP A 197 -9.88 -12.02 -7.35
C ASP A 197 -9.82 -12.58 -5.90
N GLU A 198 -10.85 -13.31 -5.48
CA GLU A 198 -10.91 -14.00 -4.18
C GLU A 198 -9.81 -15.05 -4.02
N LEU A 199 -9.56 -15.86 -5.06
CA LEU A 199 -8.47 -16.85 -5.05
C LEU A 199 -7.10 -16.19 -5.09
N ASN A 200 -6.92 -15.10 -5.83
CA ASN A 200 -5.66 -14.36 -5.88
C ASN A 200 -5.31 -13.82 -4.50
N GLU A 201 -6.27 -13.23 -3.79
CA GLU A 201 -6.10 -12.74 -2.43
C GLU A 201 -5.82 -13.90 -1.45
N THR A 202 -6.58 -14.98 -1.53
CA THR A 202 -6.37 -16.18 -0.68
C THR A 202 -4.98 -16.79 -0.89
N LEU A 203 -4.49 -16.82 -2.14
CA LEU A 203 -3.23 -17.45 -2.51
C LEU A 203 -2.04 -16.49 -2.54
N ALA A 204 -2.24 -15.24 -2.14
CA ALA A 204 -1.19 -14.24 -2.16
C ALA A 204 -0.13 -14.55 -1.10
N ASP A 205 1.13 -14.45 -1.49
CA ASP A 205 2.23 -14.48 -0.52
C ASP A 205 2.24 -13.12 0.21
N LYS A 206 2.56 -13.09 1.51
CA LYS A 206 2.76 -11.84 2.23
C LYS A 206 4.22 -11.45 2.14
N TYR A 207 4.48 -10.25 1.62
CA TYR A 207 5.82 -9.70 1.50
C TYR A 207 5.95 -8.55 2.49
N PHE A 208 6.83 -8.71 3.47
CA PHE A 208 7.10 -7.70 4.49
C PHE A 208 8.20 -6.77 3.98
N PHE A 209 7.90 -5.48 3.84
CA PHE A 209 8.85 -4.48 3.41
C PHE A 209 9.26 -3.58 4.58
N ASN A 210 10.52 -3.16 4.58
CA ASN A 210 11.13 -2.35 5.63
C ASN A 210 10.65 -0.89 5.62
N PHE A 211 9.39 -0.66 5.97
CA PHE A 211 8.81 0.68 6.11
C PHE A 211 7.61 0.65 7.07
N SER A 212 7.02 1.82 7.32
CA SER A 212 5.77 1.99 8.07
C SER A 212 4.76 2.70 7.17
N LEU A 213 3.59 2.08 6.98
CA LEU A 213 2.51 2.61 6.18
C LEU A 213 1.94 3.89 6.83
N PHE A 214 1.81 3.91 8.15
CA PHE A 214 1.29 5.08 8.88
C PHE A 214 2.25 6.28 8.81
N LYS A 215 3.55 6.01 8.68
CA LYS A 215 4.56 7.06 8.56
C LYS A 215 4.68 7.58 7.13
N SER A 216 4.82 6.69 6.15
CA SER A 216 5.16 7.08 4.78
C SER A 216 3.97 7.15 3.84
N LEU A 217 2.83 6.52 4.19
CA LEU A 217 1.65 6.38 3.34
C LEU A 217 0.31 6.60 4.11
N PRO A 218 0.18 7.65 4.95
CA PRO A 218 -1.00 7.81 5.81
C PRO A 218 -2.33 7.85 5.04
N ASP A 219 -2.34 8.43 3.83
CA ASP A 219 -3.55 8.49 2.98
C ASP A 219 -4.05 7.09 2.55
N VAL A 220 -3.20 6.06 2.49
CA VAL A 220 -3.64 4.67 2.19
C VAL A 220 -4.59 4.20 3.29
N TRP A 221 -4.18 4.36 4.55
CA TRP A 221 -4.97 4.01 5.72
C TRP A 221 -6.20 4.92 5.90
N ALA A 222 -6.00 6.24 5.80
CA ALA A 222 -7.04 7.19 6.16
C ALA A 222 -8.18 7.32 5.13
N ILE A 223 -7.86 7.25 3.84
CA ILE A 223 -8.81 7.57 2.76
C ILE A 223 -8.79 6.57 1.61
N GLN A 224 -8.16 5.39 1.78
CA GLN A 224 -8.04 4.37 0.74
C GLN A 224 -7.37 4.90 -0.53
N GLN A 225 -6.39 5.80 -0.37
CA GLN A 225 -5.62 6.31 -1.48
C GLN A 225 -4.77 5.19 -2.09
N VAL A 226 -4.64 5.20 -3.41
CA VAL A 226 -3.80 4.25 -4.15
C VAL A 226 -2.51 4.94 -4.59
N PHE A 227 -1.41 4.20 -4.53
CA PHE A 227 -0.11 4.59 -5.06
C PHE A 227 0.41 3.51 -6.02
N PRO A 228 1.02 3.87 -7.16
CA PRO A 228 1.70 2.90 -7.99
C PRO A 228 2.89 2.31 -7.24
N ILE A 229 3.00 0.98 -7.25
CA ILE A 229 4.10 0.24 -6.61
C ILE A 229 4.68 -0.72 -7.64
N MET A 230 6.00 -0.73 -7.80
CA MET A 230 6.67 -1.66 -8.70
C MET A 230 8.09 -2.02 -8.22
N PRO A 231 8.62 -3.18 -8.62
CA PRO A 231 10.03 -3.49 -8.44
C PRO A 231 10.94 -2.41 -9.05
N LEU A 232 12.11 -2.17 -8.46
CA LEU A 232 13.11 -1.26 -9.03
C LEU A 232 14.13 -1.98 -9.92
N HIS A 233 14.06 -3.30 -9.99
CA HIS A 233 14.94 -4.15 -10.80
C HIS A 233 14.16 -5.34 -11.36
N ARG A 234 14.81 -6.10 -12.25
CA ARG A 234 14.23 -7.28 -12.93
C ARG A 234 12.98 -6.95 -13.77
N LEU A 235 12.86 -5.72 -14.27
CA LEU A 235 11.71 -5.27 -15.06
C LEU A 235 11.57 -5.96 -16.43
N ASP A 236 12.65 -6.58 -16.92
CA ASP A 236 12.63 -7.39 -18.15
C ASP A 236 12.21 -8.85 -17.90
N GLU A 237 12.02 -9.24 -16.63
CA GLU A 237 11.55 -10.56 -16.22
C GLU A 237 10.05 -10.51 -15.93
N ARG A 238 9.35 -11.62 -16.19
CA ARG A 238 7.94 -11.72 -15.82
C ARG A 238 7.83 -12.06 -14.32
N PRO A 239 7.08 -11.29 -13.51
CA PRO A 239 6.77 -11.66 -12.13
C PRO A 239 6.15 -13.04 -12.04
N ASP A 240 6.56 -13.83 -11.03
CA ASP A 240 6.12 -15.20 -10.79
C ASP A 240 5.27 -15.35 -9.52
N ARG A 241 5.07 -14.27 -8.77
CA ARG A 241 4.29 -14.24 -7.51
C ARG A 241 3.21 -13.17 -7.53
N ARG A 242 2.08 -13.46 -6.88
CA ARG A 242 1.09 -12.47 -6.47
C ARG A 242 1.23 -12.29 -4.97
N VAL A 243 1.33 -11.04 -4.53
CA VAL A 243 1.65 -10.73 -3.14
C VAL A 243 0.71 -9.69 -2.55
N VAL A 244 0.62 -9.68 -1.23
CA VAL A 244 0.14 -8.54 -0.45
C VAL A 244 1.34 -7.93 0.26
N VAL A 245 1.57 -6.65 0.03
CA VAL A 245 2.59 -5.83 0.69
C VAL A 245 2.13 -5.55 2.12
N GLN A 246 2.96 -5.94 3.08
CA GLN A 246 2.81 -5.61 4.49
C GLN A 246 3.99 -4.76 4.93
N ASP A 247 3.73 -3.85 5.86
CA ASP A 247 4.75 -3.07 6.52
C ASP A 247 5.29 -3.83 7.76
N LEU A 248 6.17 -3.19 8.55
CA LEU A 248 6.75 -3.81 9.75
C LEU A 248 5.96 -3.58 11.04
N THR A 249 4.80 -2.94 10.95
CA THR A 249 4.02 -2.62 12.14
C THR A 249 3.30 -3.86 12.66
N CYS A 250 3.00 -3.86 13.95
CA CYS A 250 2.21 -4.91 14.58
C CYS A 250 0.70 -4.72 14.37
N ASP A 251 0.29 -3.67 13.64
CA ASP A 251 -1.11 -3.39 13.35
C ASP A 251 -1.51 -4.10 12.05
N SER A 252 -2.66 -4.77 12.07
CA SER A 252 -3.20 -5.44 10.88
C SER A 252 -3.55 -4.49 9.74
N ASP A 253 -3.74 -3.20 10.04
CA ASP A 253 -3.95 -2.15 9.05
C ASP A 253 -2.64 -1.74 8.33
N GLY A 254 -1.48 -2.22 8.79
CA GLY A 254 -0.16 -2.07 8.17
C GLY A 254 0.02 -2.86 6.87
N ARG A 255 -0.98 -2.80 5.97
CA ARG A 255 -0.99 -3.54 4.69
C ARG A 255 -1.63 -2.71 3.59
N ILE A 256 -1.29 -3.04 2.34
CA ILE A 256 -1.87 -2.41 1.16
C ILE A 256 -2.88 -3.37 0.52
N ASP A 257 -4.12 -2.91 0.33
CA ASP A 257 -5.21 -3.75 -0.18
C ASP A 257 -5.51 -3.55 -1.68
N GLN A 258 -4.98 -2.48 -2.29
CA GLN A 258 -5.24 -2.14 -3.70
C GLN A 258 -3.97 -1.73 -4.42
N TYR A 259 -3.75 -2.34 -5.59
CA TYR A 259 -2.56 -2.14 -6.41
C TYR A 259 -2.94 -1.72 -7.83
N VAL A 260 -2.15 -0.83 -8.41
CA VAL A 260 -2.30 -0.40 -9.80
C VAL A 260 -1.75 -1.47 -10.74
N ASP A 261 -2.60 -1.98 -11.65
CA ASP A 261 -2.24 -2.91 -12.72
C ASP A 261 -2.79 -2.42 -14.08
N HIS A 262 -2.47 -3.11 -15.18
CA HIS A 262 -2.81 -2.67 -16.54
C HIS A 262 -4.31 -2.47 -16.78
N ASP A 263 -5.13 -3.35 -16.22
CA ASP A 263 -6.59 -3.37 -16.44
C ASP A 263 -7.36 -2.61 -15.33
N GLY A 264 -6.67 -2.02 -14.36
CA GLY A 264 -7.26 -1.27 -13.24
C GLY A 264 -6.65 -1.64 -11.89
N LEU A 265 -7.47 -1.60 -10.85
CA LEU A 265 -7.05 -1.94 -9.50
C LEU A 265 -7.21 -3.44 -9.23
N GLU A 266 -6.19 -4.03 -8.64
CA GLU A 266 -6.11 -5.43 -8.25
C GLU A 266 -5.95 -5.56 -6.72
N SER A 267 -6.38 -6.69 -6.14
CA SER A 267 -6.23 -6.98 -4.69
C SER A 267 -4.83 -7.47 -4.31
N THR A 268 -3.96 -7.70 -5.30
CA THR A 268 -2.61 -8.24 -5.11
C THR A 268 -1.65 -7.58 -6.09
N LEU A 269 -0.35 -7.61 -5.77
CA LEU A 269 0.73 -7.08 -6.61
C LEU A 269 1.52 -8.22 -7.26
N ALA A 270 1.85 -8.07 -8.54
CA ALA A 270 2.76 -9.00 -9.21
C ALA A 270 4.22 -8.67 -8.88
N LEU A 271 4.92 -9.54 -8.16
CA LEU A 271 6.35 -9.41 -7.83
C LEU A 271 7.12 -10.68 -8.19
N HIS A 272 8.44 -10.60 -8.09
CA HIS A 272 9.34 -11.73 -8.31
C HIS A 272 9.68 -12.42 -6.99
N THR A 273 9.87 -13.73 -7.03
CA THR A 273 10.53 -14.48 -5.95
C THR A 273 11.93 -13.91 -5.72
N GLN A 274 12.29 -13.67 -4.45
CA GLN A 274 13.65 -13.27 -4.07
C GLN A 274 14.66 -14.40 -4.35
N VAL A 275 15.82 -14.06 -4.90
CA VAL A 275 16.85 -15.03 -5.30
C VAL A 275 18.20 -14.65 -4.67
N ASN A 276 18.87 -15.61 -4.04
CA ASN A 276 20.25 -15.53 -3.53
C ASN A 276 20.53 -14.37 -2.56
N ASP A 277 19.74 -14.21 -1.50
CA ASP A 277 19.91 -13.20 -0.44
C ASP A 277 20.13 -11.76 -0.94
N ALA A 278 19.82 -11.49 -2.21
CA ALA A 278 20.01 -10.17 -2.80
C ALA A 278 18.85 -9.25 -2.36
N PRO A 279 19.12 -7.96 -2.10
CA PRO A 279 18.08 -7.01 -1.74
C PRO A 279 17.00 -6.92 -2.82
N TYR A 280 15.75 -7.15 -2.44
CA TYR A 280 14.61 -7.01 -3.32
C TYR A 280 13.92 -5.67 -3.06
N LEU A 281 14.11 -4.70 -3.96
CA LEU A 281 13.67 -3.32 -3.77
C LEU A 281 12.40 -3.04 -4.56
N ILE A 282 11.47 -2.34 -3.91
CA ILE A 282 10.30 -1.74 -4.57
C ILE A 282 10.35 -0.23 -4.44
N GLY A 283 9.73 0.44 -5.41
CA GLY A 283 9.45 1.87 -5.36
C GLY A 283 7.95 2.10 -5.20
N LEU A 284 7.59 3.01 -4.31
CA LEU A 284 6.23 3.51 -4.14
C LEU A 284 6.21 4.95 -4.68
N PHE A 285 5.44 5.16 -5.74
CA PHE A 285 5.47 6.39 -6.53
C PHE A 285 4.28 7.29 -6.19
N LEU A 286 4.39 8.55 -6.60
CA LEU A 286 3.35 9.57 -6.40
C LEU A 286 3.12 9.97 -4.93
N VAL A 287 4.10 9.75 -4.06
CA VAL A 287 4.01 10.02 -2.61
C VAL A 287 4.35 11.47 -2.23
N GLY A 288 4.68 12.34 -3.19
CA GLY A 288 5.19 13.68 -2.89
C GLY A 288 4.15 14.73 -2.48
N ALA A 289 2.88 14.36 -2.33
CA ALA A 289 1.84 15.27 -1.87
C ALA A 289 1.20 14.73 -0.59
N TYR A 290 1.14 15.56 0.45
CA TYR A 290 0.56 15.28 1.77
C TYR A 290 1.27 14.22 2.64
N GLN A 291 1.87 13.19 2.05
CA GLN A 291 2.34 12.01 2.79
C GLN A 291 3.35 12.34 3.89
N GLU A 292 4.43 13.06 3.55
CA GLU A 292 5.53 13.36 4.48
C GLU A 292 5.04 14.09 5.73
N ILE A 293 4.18 15.10 5.59
CA ILE A 293 3.74 15.94 6.70
C ILE A 293 2.61 15.30 7.54
N LEU A 294 1.88 14.34 6.97
CA LEU A 294 0.77 13.67 7.65
C LEU A 294 1.21 12.39 8.37
N GLY A 295 2.42 11.91 8.13
CA GLY A 295 2.95 10.69 8.74
C GLY A 295 3.00 10.74 10.26
N ASP A 296 2.57 9.67 10.91
CA ASP A 296 2.66 9.51 12.37
C ASP A 296 3.76 8.52 12.78
N MET A 297 4.05 8.45 14.09
CA MET A 297 5.04 7.54 14.65
C MET A 297 4.40 6.28 15.24
N HIS A 298 3.54 5.60 14.48
CA HIS A 298 2.99 4.31 14.88
C HIS A 298 4.14 3.32 15.19
N ASN A 299 4.03 2.60 16.31
CA ASN A 299 5.09 1.74 16.84
C ASN A 299 6.47 2.40 17.03
N LEU A 300 6.52 3.73 17.14
CA LEU A 300 7.76 4.50 17.26
C LEU A 300 8.68 4.36 16.04
N PHE A 301 8.16 3.97 14.87
CA PHE A 301 8.87 4.17 13.61
C PHE A 301 8.86 5.66 13.27
N GLY A 302 10.05 6.26 13.16
CA GLY A 302 10.19 7.68 12.91
C GLY A 302 10.37 8.03 11.43
N ASP A 303 10.82 9.26 11.16
CA ASP A 303 11.07 9.77 9.82
C ASP A 303 12.02 8.88 9.02
N THR A 304 11.77 8.78 7.72
CA THR A 304 12.61 8.01 6.81
C THR A 304 13.83 8.83 6.37
N ASP A 305 14.94 8.17 6.02
CA ASP A 305 16.03 8.84 5.30
C ASP A 305 15.47 9.49 4.01
N SER A 306 15.90 10.72 3.72
CA SER A 306 15.51 11.45 2.52
C SER A 306 16.71 12.10 1.83
N VAL A 307 16.65 12.23 0.50
CA VAL A 307 17.73 12.83 -0.29
C VAL A 307 17.21 13.39 -1.61
N ASN A 308 17.72 14.54 -2.02
CA ASN A 308 17.39 15.13 -3.31
C ASN A 308 18.29 14.56 -4.41
N VAL A 309 17.68 14.03 -5.48
CA VAL A 309 18.39 13.52 -6.65
C VAL A 309 18.31 14.52 -7.79
N LEU A 310 19.45 15.13 -8.16
CA LEU A 310 19.52 16.10 -9.26
C LEU A 310 20.21 15.47 -10.46
N PHE A 311 19.50 15.46 -11.59
CA PHE A 311 20.03 14.97 -12.87
C PHE A 311 20.92 16.03 -13.53
N GLU A 312 22.11 15.60 -13.95
CA GLU A 312 23.06 16.39 -14.73
C GLU A 312 23.21 15.78 -16.14
N ARG A 313 24.05 16.38 -16.99
CA ARG A 313 24.24 15.89 -18.37
C ARG A 313 24.82 14.47 -18.44
N ASP A 314 25.71 14.12 -17.51
CA ASP A 314 26.48 12.87 -17.53
C ASP A 314 26.20 11.95 -16.33
N GLY A 315 25.12 12.20 -15.56
CA GLY A 315 24.79 11.41 -14.38
C GLY A 315 23.79 12.08 -13.45
N TYR A 316 23.93 11.81 -12.14
CA TYR A 316 23.14 12.44 -11.10
C TYR A 316 24.04 12.82 -9.91
N ARG A 317 23.58 13.76 -9.10
CA ARG A 317 24.17 14.11 -7.81
C ARG A 317 23.11 14.04 -6.71
N LEU A 318 23.56 13.68 -5.51
CA LEU A 318 22.74 13.68 -4.31
C LEU A 318 23.01 14.97 -3.52
N GLU A 319 21.96 15.67 -3.14
CA GLU A 319 22.01 16.88 -2.31
C GLU A 319 21.07 16.77 -1.11
N ASP A 320 21.36 17.55 -0.07
CA ASP A 320 20.52 17.72 1.12
C ASP A 320 20.01 16.39 1.69
N ALA A 321 20.92 15.44 1.93
CA ALA A 321 20.58 14.19 2.59
C ALA A 321 20.19 14.47 4.05
N GLU A 322 18.99 14.06 4.42
CA GLU A 322 18.47 14.11 5.78
C GLU A 322 18.36 12.68 6.31
N LEU A 323 19.00 12.44 7.46
CA LEU A 323 18.90 11.16 8.14
C LEU A 323 17.55 11.09 8.86
N GLY A 324 16.91 9.94 8.77
CA GLY A 324 15.70 9.63 9.50
C GLY A 324 15.94 9.49 11.00
N ASP A 325 14.86 9.24 11.73
CA ASP A 325 14.92 9.25 13.19
C ASP A 325 15.65 8.03 13.76
N THR A 326 16.43 8.25 14.80
CA THR A 326 17.01 7.19 15.64
C THR A 326 16.10 6.83 16.80
N VAL A 327 16.30 5.65 17.40
CA VAL A 327 15.50 5.19 18.54
C VAL A 327 15.55 6.19 19.70
N ASP A 328 16.70 6.78 20.02
CA ASP A 328 16.83 7.78 21.08
C ASP A 328 16.07 9.08 20.77
N GLN A 329 15.96 9.48 19.50
CA GLN A 329 15.16 10.63 19.10
C GLN A 329 13.67 10.34 19.30
N VAL A 330 13.18 9.19 18.84
CA VAL A 330 11.76 8.82 19.02
C VAL A 330 11.39 8.65 20.49
N LEU A 331 12.29 8.10 21.31
CA LEU A 331 12.10 8.01 22.76
C LEU A 331 11.91 9.38 23.44
N ARG A 332 12.58 10.43 22.95
CA ARG A 332 12.40 11.79 23.49
C ARG A 332 10.99 12.33 23.23
N TYR A 333 10.36 11.96 22.11
CA TYR A 333 8.97 12.36 21.81
C TYR A 333 7.99 11.83 22.84
N VAL A 334 8.23 10.63 23.38
CA VAL A 334 7.44 10.03 24.47
C VAL A 334 7.99 10.36 25.87
N HIS A 335 8.83 11.39 25.96
CA HIS A 335 9.41 11.93 27.19
C HIS A 335 10.33 10.94 27.95
N LEU A 336 10.99 10.05 27.22
CA LEU A 336 12.02 9.17 27.74
C LEU A 336 13.41 9.68 27.35
N ASP A 337 14.32 9.70 28.32
CA ASP A 337 15.71 10.07 28.10
C ASP A 337 16.57 8.81 27.95
N ALA A 338 17.20 8.65 26.78
CA ALA A 338 18.01 7.48 26.47
C ALA A 338 19.23 7.33 27.40
N GLN A 339 19.80 8.44 27.89
CA GLN A 339 20.95 8.40 28.79
C GLN A 339 20.56 7.90 30.19
N ASP A 340 19.40 8.32 30.73
CA ASP A 340 18.82 7.77 31.96
C ASP A 340 18.50 6.28 31.80
N LEU A 341 17.92 5.87 30.66
CA LEU A 341 17.66 4.46 30.36
C LEU A 341 18.96 3.63 30.35
N LEU A 342 19.99 4.08 29.65
CA LEU A 342 21.27 3.40 29.59
C LEU A 342 21.92 3.30 30.97
N SER A 343 21.87 4.37 31.77
CA SER A 343 22.43 4.40 33.13
C SER A 343 21.72 3.39 34.04
N ARG A 344 20.38 3.28 33.95
CA ARG A 344 19.61 2.29 34.72
C ARG A 344 19.85 0.86 34.24
N LEU A 345 20.10 0.65 32.95
CA LEU A 345 20.46 -0.66 32.41
C LEU A 345 21.85 -1.07 32.88
N GLN A 346 22.82 -0.14 32.90
CA GLN A 346 24.14 -0.35 33.50
C GLN A 346 24.04 -0.79 34.96
N GLU A 347 23.29 -0.05 35.79
CA GLU A 347 23.06 -0.43 37.19
C GLU A 347 22.47 -1.84 37.33
N LYS A 348 21.54 -2.23 36.46
CA LYS A 348 20.97 -3.58 36.46
C LYS A 348 21.99 -4.65 36.07
N THR A 349 22.80 -4.40 35.05
CA THR A 349 23.85 -5.34 34.62
C THR A 349 24.95 -5.49 35.67
N ASP A 350 25.25 -4.43 36.43
CA ASP A 350 26.23 -4.45 37.51
C ASP A 350 25.80 -5.31 38.71
N LEU A 351 24.49 -5.44 38.93
CA LEU A 351 23.91 -6.26 39.98
C LEU A 351 23.82 -7.76 39.62
N GLN A 352 24.12 -8.13 38.38
CA GLN A 352 24.11 -9.51 37.92
C GLN A 352 25.52 -10.11 37.97
N ASP A 353 25.59 -11.42 38.21
CA ASP A 353 26.84 -12.20 38.14
C ASP A 353 27.19 -12.51 36.67
N LEU A 354 27.51 -11.46 35.92
CA LEU A 354 27.94 -11.53 34.53
C LEU A 354 29.46 -11.35 34.43
N ASP A 355 30.06 -12.11 33.52
CA ASP A 355 31.45 -11.91 33.09
C ASP A 355 31.65 -10.47 32.55
N GLU A 356 32.81 -9.89 32.81
CA GLU A 356 33.11 -8.49 32.45
C GLU A 356 33.05 -8.26 30.94
N GLY A 357 33.51 -9.24 30.14
CA GLY A 357 33.44 -9.17 28.68
C GLY A 357 32.00 -9.21 28.16
N LEU A 358 31.17 -10.09 28.73
CA LEU A 358 29.76 -10.23 28.35
C LEU A 358 28.94 -9.00 28.78
N ARG A 359 29.27 -8.40 29.92
CA ARG A 359 28.66 -7.16 30.38
C ARG A 359 28.92 -6.02 29.39
N SER A 360 30.18 -5.85 28.98
CA SER A 360 30.54 -4.82 28.01
C SER A 360 29.78 -5.02 26.70
N SER A 361 29.75 -6.25 26.18
CA SER A 361 29.06 -6.52 24.91
C SER A 361 27.56 -6.19 24.95
N TYR A 362 26.87 -6.49 26.06
CA TYR A 362 25.45 -6.14 26.19
C TYR A 362 25.23 -4.63 26.27
N LEU A 363 26.11 -3.90 26.95
CA LEU A 363 25.99 -2.44 27.02
C LEU A 363 26.27 -1.79 25.68
N ASP A 364 27.25 -2.30 24.94
CA ASP A 364 27.57 -1.84 23.59
C ASP A 364 26.37 -2.09 22.64
N GLU A 365 25.77 -3.29 22.67
CA GLU A 365 24.59 -3.64 21.86
C GLU A 365 23.36 -2.78 22.22
N LEU A 366 23.14 -2.50 23.51
CA LEU A 366 22.05 -1.62 23.96
C LEU A 366 22.27 -0.16 23.54
N GLU A 367 23.50 0.33 23.60
CA GLU A 367 23.85 1.69 23.16
C GLU A 367 23.73 1.83 21.65
N GLU A 368 24.16 0.81 20.89
CA GLU A 368 24.01 0.74 19.44
C GLU A 368 22.52 0.71 19.06
N GLY A 369 21.70 -0.13 19.69
CA GLY A 369 20.25 -0.17 19.43
C GLY A 369 19.53 1.14 19.75
N LEU A 370 19.97 1.91 20.75
CA LEU A 370 19.40 3.23 21.05
C LEU A 370 19.80 4.30 20.03
N ARG A 371 20.99 4.19 19.42
CA ARG A 371 21.47 5.12 18.39
C ARG A 371 21.15 4.67 16.97
N GLY A 372 20.67 3.45 16.83
CA GLY A 372 20.27 2.84 15.57
C GLY A 372 19.07 3.55 14.95
N TYR A 373 18.95 3.37 13.64
CA TYR A 373 17.80 3.81 12.88
C TYR A 373 16.54 3.08 13.36
N THR A 374 15.36 3.71 13.29
CA THR A 374 14.13 3.07 13.81
C THR A 374 13.67 1.86 12.99
N TYR A 375 14.15 1.71 11.76
CA TYR A 375 13.80 0.62 10.84
C TYR A 375 14.80 -0.55 10.96
N LEU A 376 14.44 -1.70 10.41
CA LEU A 376 15.23 -2.92 10.60
C LEU A 376 16.49 -2.92 9.73
N GLU A 377 17.51 -3.62 10.20
CA GLU A 377 18.72 -3.93 9.44
C GLU A 377 18.53 -5.23 8.62
N GLU A 378 19.29 -5.39 7.54
CA GLU A 378 19.30 -6.60 6.68
C GLU A 378 20.00 -7.80 7.32
#